data_AF-A0A8T6CDQ3-F1
#
_entry.id   AF-A0A8T6CDQ3-F1
#
_cell.length_a   1.000
_cell.length_b   1.000
_cell.length_c   1.000
_cell.angle_alpha   90.00
_cell.angle_beta   90.00
_cell.angle_gamma   90.00
#
_symmetry.space_group_name_H-M   'P 1'
#
loop_
_entity.id
_entity.type
_entity.pdbx_description
1 polymer ?
#
loop_
_entity_poly.entity_id
_entity_poly.type
_entity_poly.pdbx_seq_one_letter_code
_entity_poly.pdbx_strand_id
1 'polypeptide(L)'
;MIRTRIAAILVLAMAAAMLPGVTRTAEAADPVTFRVTITNASDPEQILSPGVWLLHDEPGELWARDAMASLAIERIAEIGNPAEAVSALGATAIGAAPAAGSTVIFEVLAEPGDLLSTIQMLVATNDGFVGLQSIALFDG
;
A
#
# COMPACT_ATOMS: atom_id res chain seq x y z
N MET A 1 48.11 11.14 65.03
CA MET A 1 46.85 11.75 65.50
C MET A 1 45.72 11.12 64.67
N ILE A 2 44.90 10.23 65.28
CA ILE A 2 43.47 10.47 65.64
C ILE A 2 42.63 10.68 64.35
N ARG A 3 41.63 9.89 63.92
CA ARG A 3 40.75 8.87 64.53
C ARG A 3 39.99 8.10 63.42
N THR A 4 39.78 6.81 63.67
CA THR A 4 38.66 5.89 63.32
C THR A 4 37.43 6.44 62.59
N ARG A 5 36.93 5.70 61.57
CA ARG A 5 35.60 5.01 61.59
C ARG A 5 35.30 4.22 60.31
N ILE A 6 35.16 2.90 60.50
CA ILE A 6 34.50 1.94 59.62
C ILE A 6 33.02 2.36 59.50
N ALA A 7 32.50 2.42 58.28
CA ALA A 7 31.07 2.39 58.02
C ALA A 7 30.82 1.39 56.88
N ALA A 8 30.31 0.22 57.26
CA ALA A 8 29.68 -0.72 56.35
C ALA A 8 28.38 -0.08 55.83
N ILE A 9 28.18 -0.07 54.51
CA ILE A 9 26.87 0.22 53.93
C ILE A 9 26.48 -0.96 53.04
N LEU A 10 25.33 -1.51 53.42
CA LEU A 10 24.61 -2.64 52.86
C LEU A 10 24.55 -2.63 51.32
N VAL A 11 24.76 -3.80 50.76
CA VAL A 11 24.28 -4.20 49.44
C VAL A 11 22.74 -4.20 49.46
N LEU A 12 22.11 -3.36 48.64
CA LEU A 12 20.71 -3.53 48.26
C LEU A 12 20.71 -4.08 46.83
N ALA A 13 20.55 -5.39 46.71
CA ALA A 13 20.28 -6.05 45.44
C ALA A 13 18.88 -5.62 44.98
N MET A 14 18.82 -4.70 44.01
CA MET A 14 17.58 -4.36 43.35
C MET A 14 17.26 -5.49 42.35
N ALA A 15 16.48 -6.46 42.81
CA ALA A 15 15.83 -7.42 41.93
C ALA A 15 14.81 -6.66 41.08
N ALA A 16 15.20 -6.28 39.87
CA ALA A 16 14.24 -5.88 38.85
C ALA A 16 13.44 -7.14 38.48
N ALA A 17 12.19 -7.20 38.94
CA ALA A 17 11.25 -8.22 38.53
C ALA A 17 11.06 -8.11 37.01
N MET A 18 11.65 -9.05 36.28
CA MET A 18 11.33 -9.32 34.88
C MET A 18 9.87 -9.76 34.84
N LEU A 19 8.96 -8.83 34.57
CA LEU A 19 7.67 -9.19 34.01
C LEU A 19 7.98 -9.95 32.72
N PRO A 20 7.50 -11.19 32.52
CA PRO A 20 7.45 -11.73 31.19
C PRO A 20 6.50 -10.83 30.41
N GLY A 21 7.08 -9.88 29.66
CA GLY A 21 6.37 -9.22 28.60
C GLY A 21 5.85 -10.33 27.72
N VAL A 22 4.53 -10.54 27.73
CA VAL A 22 3.86 -11.32 26.70
C VAL A 22 4.18 -10.59 25.41
N THR A 23 5.23 -11.03 24.72
CA THR A 23 5.39 -10.76 23.31
C THR A 23 4.19 -11.43 22.67
N ARG A 24 3.12 -10.66 22.40
CA ARG A 24 2.18 -11.05 21.37
C ARG A 24 3.00 -11.11 20.09
N THR A 25 3.48 -12.30 19.75
CA THR A 25 3.70 -12.62 18.35
C THR A 25 2.33 -12.46 17.73
N ALA A 26 2.08 -11.34 17.05
CA ALA A 26 0.94 -11.24 16.17
C ALA A 26 1.12 -12.40 15.19
N GLU A 27 0.22 -13.38 15.25
CA GLU A 27 0.13 -14.40 14.22
C GLU A 27 -0.18 -13.62 12.94
N ALA A 28 0.76 -13.59 12.01
CA ALA A 28 0.51 -13.01 10.70
C ALA A 28 -0.69 -13.76 10.14
N ALA A 29 -1.81 -13.06 9.94
CA ALA A 29 -2.99 -13.70 9.40
C ALA A 29 -2.64 -14.20 7.99
N ASP A 30 -3.23 -15.33 7.61
CA ASP A 30 -2.93 -15.96 6.33
C ASP A 30 -3.30 -15.02 5.17
N PRO A 31 -2.55 -15.07 4.04
CA PRO A 31 -2.90 -14.33 2.84
C PRO A 31 -4.32 -14.68 2.35
N VAL A 32 -5.05 -13.66 1.89
CA VAL A 32 -6.43 -13.79 1.39
C VAL A 32 -6.49 -13.34 -0.08
N THR A 33 -7.17 -14.14 -0.91
CA THR A 33 -7.47 -13.74 -2.29
C THR A 33 -8.69 -12.84 -2.35
N PHE A 34 -8.49 -11.58 -2.76
CA PHE A 34 -9.56 -10.65 -3.06
C PHE A 34 -9.90 -10.67 -4.54
N ARG A 35 -11.19 -10.65 -4.85
CA ARG A 35 -11.69 -10.49 -6.22
C ARG A 35 -12.04 -9.03 -6.46
N VAL A 36 -11.24 -8.36 -7.28
CA VAL A 36 -11.42 -6.95 -7.65
C VAL A 36 -12.28 -6.88 -8.92
N THR A 37 -13.32 -6.06 -8.87
CA THR A 37 -14.25 -5.84 -9.99
C THR A 37 -14.23 -4.37 -10.36
N ILE A 38 -13.92 -4.06 -11.63
CA ILE A 38 -13.92 -2.70 -12.14
C ILE A 38 -14.93 -2.59 -13.27
N THR A 39 -15.88 -1.67 -13.12
CA THR A 39 -16.90 -1.35 -14.13
C THR A 39 -16.65 0.05 -14.66
N ASN A 40 -16.58 0.19 -15.98
CA ASN A 40 -16.60 1.51 -16.60
C ASN A 40 -18.05 1.98 -16.72
N ALA A 41 -18.49 2.77 -15.74
CA ALA A 41 -19.85 3.30 -15.67
C ALA A 41 -20.02 4.66 -16.39
N SER A 42 -19.09 5.05 -17.27
CA SER A 42 -19.15 6.33 -17.97
C SER A 42 -20.36 6.43 -18.90
N ASP A 43 -21.08 7.55 -18.82
CA ASP A 43 -22.10 7.99 -19.78
C ASP A 43 -22.03 9.53 -19.90
N PRO A 44 -21.61 10.11 -21.05
CA PRO A 44 -21.28 9.45 -22.32
C PRO A 44 -20.03 8.56 -22.25
N GLU A 45 -19.80 7.77 -23.30
CA GLU A 45 -18.67 6.84 -23.39
C GLU A 45 -17.31 7.52 -23.12
N GLN A 46 -16.59 7.01 -22.13
CA GLN A 46 -15.20 7.36 -21.84
C GLN A 46 -14.32 6.12 -22.03
N ILE A 47 -13.35 6.23 -22.94
CA ILE A 47 -12.35 5.18 -23.13
C ILE A 47 -11.34 5.25 -21.99
N LEU A 48 -11.05 4.09 -21.39
CA LEU A 48 -10.01 3.93 -20.37
C LEU A 48 -8.79 3.25 -20.98
N SER A 49 -7.59 3.67 -20.58
CA SER A 49 -6.38 2.92 -20.92
C SER A 49 -6.24 1.66 -20.07
N PRO A 50 -5.39 0.70 -20.48
CA PRO A 50 -4.81 -0.25 -19.55
C PRO A 50 -4.20 0.49 -18.34
N GLY A 51 -4.30 -0.13 -17.18
CA GLY A 51 -3.85 0.44 -15.91
C GLY A 51 -2.79 -0.40 -15.22
N VAL A 52 -2.46 0.00 -14.00
CA VAL A 52 -1.71 -0.85 -13.06
C VAL A 52 -2.43 -0.99 -11.75
N TRP A 53 -2.20 -2.15 -11.12
CA TRP A 53 -2.62 -2.44 -9.77
C TRP A 53 -1.36 -2.71 -8.95
N LEU A 54 -1.24 -2.07 -7.79
CA LEU A 54 -0.13 -2.24 -6.86
C LEU A 54 -0.70 -2.62 -5.49
N LEU A 55 -0.27 -3.78 -4.98
CA LEU A 55 -0.29 -4.09 -3.56
C LEU A 55 1.00 -3.55 -2.94
N HIS A 56 0.87 -2.86 -1.81
CA HIS A 56 1.95 -2.22 -1.08
C HIS A 56 1.59 -2.02 0.40
N ASP A 57 2.53 -1.63 1.25
CA ASP A 57 2.32 -1.45 2.69
C ASP A 57 2.46 0.02 3.16
N GLU A 58 2.88 0.95 2.29
CA GLU A 58 2.99 2.38 2.60
C GLU A 58 1.99 3.28 1.83
N PRO A 59 1.32 4.24 2.50
CA PRO A 59 0.43 5.17 1.81
C PRO A 59 1.13 5.98 0.71
N GLY A 60 0.52 6.04 -0.47
CA GLY A 60 0.98 6.89 -1.58
C GLY A 60 2.05 6.30 -2.49
N GLU A 61 2.45 5.02 -2.33
CA GLU A 61 3.50 4.41 -3.16
C GLU A 61 3.23 4.47 -4.67
N LEU A 62 2.00 4.19 -5.10
CA LEU A 62 1.65 4.28 -6.52
C LEU A 62 1.47 5.74 -6.95
N TRP A 63 0.57 6.45 -6.27
CA TRP A 63 0.31 7.88 -6.42
C TRP A 63 -0.38 8.40 -5.17
N ALA A 64 -0.28 9.70 -4.94
CA ALA A 64 -1.02 10.37 -3.87
C ALA A 64 -1.62 11.68 -4.37
N ARG A 65 -2.85 11.98 -3.92
CA ARG A 65 -3.42 13.31 -4.14
C ARG A 65 -2.49 14.39 -3.57
N ASP A 66 -2.42 15.52 -4.27
CA ASP A 66 -1.61 16.69 -3.90
C ASP A 66 -0.08 16.44 -3.85
N ALA A 67 0.37 15.29 -4.34
CA ALA A 67 1.79 14.99 -4.53
C ALA A 67 2.19 15.15 -6.01
N MET A 68 3.48 15.36 -6.25
CA MET A 68 4.02 15.32 -7.61
C MET A 68 3.91 13.90 -8.17
N ALA A 69 3.42 13.78 -9.40
CA ALA A 69 3.39 12.51 -10.12
C ALA A 69 4.81 12.04 -10.44
N SER A 70 5.04 10.73 -10.31
CA SER A 70 6.25 10.11 -10.83
C SER A 70 6.20 10.03 -12.36
N LEU A 71 7.35 9.81 -13.01
CA LEU A 71 7.41 9.60 -14.46
C LEU A 71 6.53 8.42 -14.91
N ALA A 72 6.46 7.35 -14.11
CA ALA A 72 5.59 6.21 -14.43
C ALA A 72 4.11 6.61 -14.44
N ILE A 73 3.69 7.48 -13.51
CA ILE A 73 2.32 8.00 -13.47
C ILE A 73 2.07 8.98 -14.63
N GLU A 74 3.03 9.85 -14.96
CA GLU A 74 2.96 10.70 -16.15
C GLU A 74 2.74 9.86 -17.42
N ARG A 75 3.49 8.76 -17.59
CA ARG A 75 3.35 7.89 -18.78
C ARG A 75 2.01 7.17 -18.85
N ILE A 76 1.41 6.83 -17.72
CA ILE A 76 0.05 6.30 -17.70
C ILE A 76 -0.93 7.42 -18.04
N ALA A 77 -0.85 8.56 -17.35
CA ALA A 77 -1.80 9.65 -17.49
C ALA A 77 -1.77 10.32 -18.87
N GLU A 78 -0.61 10.41 -19.52
CA GLU A 78 -0.45 11.12 -20.81
C GLU A 78 -0.68 10.24 -22.04
N ILE A 79 -0.19 9.00 -22.00
CA ILE A 79 -0.16 8.12 -23.17
C ILE A 79 -0.78 6.74 -22.91
N GLY A 80 -1.32 6.50 -21.72
CA GLY A 80 -1.98 5.24 -21.37
C GLY A 80 -1.04 4.04 -21.31
N ASN A 81 0.26 4.25 -21.06
CA ASN A 81 1.26 3.18 -21.06
C ASN A 81 1.66 2.76 -19.64
N PRO A 82 1.19 1.59 -19.14
CA PRO A 82 1.53 1.08 -17.81
C PRO A 82 2.88 0.37 -17.71
N ALA A 83 3.60 0.17 -18.83
CA ALA A 83 4.79 -0.69 -18.84
C ALA A 83 5.89 -0.20 -17.89
N GLU A 84 6.09 1.12 -17.80
CA GLU A 84 7.11 1.70 -16.92
C GLU A 84 6.75 1.58 -15.43
N ALA A 85 5.47 1.50 -15.07
CA ALA A 85 5.07 1.29 -13.68
C ALA A 85 5.40 -0.12 -13.17
N VAL A 86 5.42 -1.13 -14.05
CA VAL A 86 5.85 -2.49 -13.68
C VAL A 86 7.33 -2.51 -13.31
N SER A 87 8.19 -1.87 -14.12
CA SER A 87 9.63 -1.88 -13.89
C SER A 87 10.10 -0.88 -12.83
N ALA A 88 9.42 0.27 -12.70
CA ALA A 88 9.84 1.35 -11.80
C ALA A 88 9.20 1.28 -10.40
N LEU A 89 7.98 0.75 -10.29
CA LEU A 89 7.19 0.77 -9.05
C LEU A 89 6.87 -0.64 -8.53
N GLY A 90 7.37 -1.69 -9.19
CA GLY A 90 7.08 -3.07 -8.79
C GLY A 90 5.60 -3.44 -8.92
N ALA A 91 4.86 -2.79 -9.83
CA ALA A 91 3.43 -3.02 -9.98
C ALA A 91 3.12 -4.53 -10.11
N THR A 92 2.22 -4.99 -9.25
CA THR A 92 1.91 -6.41 -9.07
C THR A 92 1.22 -6.98 -10.31
N ALA A 93 0.51 -6.14 -11.08
CA ALA A 93 -0.08 -6.52 -12.36
C ALA A 93 -0.42 -5.31 -13.26
N ILE A 94 -0.46 -5.57 -14.57
CA ILE A 94 -1.09 -4.68 -15.56
C ILE A 94 -2.57 -5.05 -15.68
N GLY A 95 -3.42 -4.03 -15.63
CA GLY A 95 -4.86 -4.14 -15.69
C GLY A 95 -5.45 -3.97 -17.07
N ALA A 96 -6.35 -4.89 -17.46
CA ALA A 96 -7.21 -4.67 -18.61
C ALA A 96 -8.17 -3.48 -18.36
N ALA A 97 -8.48 -2.75 -19.43
CA ALA A 97 -9.42 -1.63 -19.36
C ALA A 97 -10.84 -2.10 -19.72
N PRO A 98 -11.84 -1.89 -18.85
CA PRO A 98 -13.22 -2.11 -19.25
C PRO A 98 -13.65 -1.07 -20.30
N ALA A 99 -14.21 -1.53 -21.41
CA ALA A 99 -14.98 -0.68 -22.32
C ALA A 99 -16.16 -0.04 -21.58
N ALA A 100 -16.69 1.08 -22.06
CA ALA A 100 -17.85 1.72 -21.44
C ALA A 100 -19.04 0.76 -21.32
N GLY A 101 -19.69 0.75 -20.15
CA GLY A 101 -20.76 -0.18 -19.79
C GLY A 101 -20.29 -1.60 -19.49
N SER A 102 -18.99 -1.90 -19.58
CA SER A 102 -18.43 -3.24 -19.35
C SER A 102 -17.67 -3.34 -18.04
N THR A 103 -17.39 -4.58 -17.64
CA THR A 103 -16.71 -4.94 -16.40
C THR A 103 -15.50 -5.82 -16.69
N VAL A 104 -14.41 -5.58 -15.95
CA VAL A 104 -13.25 -6.49 -15.84
C VAL A 104 -13.13 -6.98 -14.41
N ILE A 105 -12.62 -8.20 -14.25
CA ILE A 105 -12.41 -8.85 -12.96
C ILE A 105 -10.98 -9.38 -12.91
N PHE A 106 -10.32 -9.20 -11.78
CA PHE A 106 -9.03 -9.83 -11.48
C PHE A 106 -8.97 -10.22 -10.00
N GLU A 107 -7.99 -11.03 -9.66
CA GLU A 107 -7.74 -11.48 -8.29
C GLU A 107 -6.40 -10.95 -7.79
N VAL A 108 -6.33 -10.60 -6.52
CA VAL A 108 -5.10 -10.23 -5.82
C VAL A 108 -4.98 -11.06 -4.55
N LEU A 109 -3.82 -11.68 -4.34
CA LEU A 109 -3.49 -12.35 -3.09
C LEU A 109 -2.80 -11.33 -2.20
N ALA A 110 -3.45 -10.97 -1.09
CA ALA A 110 -2.99 -9.91 -0.20
C ALA A 110 -2.74 -10.43 1.22
N GLU A 111 -1.79 -9.83 1.91
CA GLU A 111 -1.44 -10.08 3.31
C GLU A 111 -2.03 -9.01 4.23
N PRO A 112 -2.30 -9.30 5.52
CA PRO A 112 -2.73 -8.29 6.47
C PRO A 112 -1.75 -7.12 6.55
N GLY A 113 -2.25 -5.91 6.29
CA GLY A 113 -1.42 -4.70 6.18
C GLY A 113 -1.33 -4.17 4.75
N ASP A 114 -1.60 -5.02 3.74
CA ASP A 114 -1.58 -4.61 2.35
C ASP A 114 -2.67 -3.56 2.04
N LEU A 115 -2.24 -2.60 1.23
CA LEU A 115 -3.02 -1.55 0.63
C LEU A 115 -3.09 -1.79 -0.87
N LEU A 116 -4.26 -1.56 -1.46
CA LEU A 116 -4.45 -1.60 -2.91
C LEU A 116 -4.44 -0.18 -3.48
N SER A 117 -3.66 0.04 -4.54
CA SER A 117 -3.77 1.23 -5.39
C SER A 117 -3.91 0.87 -6.86
N THR A 118 -4.68 1.69 -7.57
CA THR A 118 -4.98 1.51 -8.99
C THR A 118 -4.88 2.82 -9.74
N ILE A 119 -4.62 2.76 -11.04
CA ILE A 119 -4.66 3.94 -11.92
C ILE A 119 -4.97 3.52 -13.37
N GLN A 120 -5.82 4.30 -14.04
CA GLN A 120 -6.13 4.20 -15.48
C GLN A 120 -6.34 5.58 -16.08
N MET A 121 -5.79 5.82 -17.27
CA MET A 121 -5.99 7.08 -17.99
C MET A 121 -7.43 7.19 -18.50
N LEU A 122 -7.99 8.39 -18.40
CA LEU A 122 -9.14 8.82 -19.18
C LEU A 122 -8.63 9.25 -20.55
N VAL A 123 -8.77 8.40 -21.56
CA VAL A 123 -8.21 8.68 -22.90
C VAL A 123 -8.77 9.99 -23.45
N ALA A 124 -7.92 10.75 -24.16
CA ALA A 124 -8.21 12.06 -24.74
C ALA A 124 -8.43 13.20 -23.73
N THR A 125 -7.92 13.08 -22.50
CA THR A 125 -7.95 14.16 -21.49
C THR A 125 -6.61 14.88 -21.28
N ASN A 126 -5.59 14.56 -22.08
CA ASN A 126 -4.17 14.81 -21.83
C ASN A 126 -3.68 14.02 -20.62
N ASP A 127 -4.00 14.43 -19.39
CA ASP A 127 -3.40 13.95 -18.13
C ASP A 127 -4.44 13.54 -17.07
N GLY A 128 -5.71 13.39 -17.47
CA GLY A 128 -6.78 12.91 -16.60
C GLY A 128 -6.70 11.40 -16.38
N PHE A 129 -6.83 10.97 -15.12
CA PHE A 129 -6.90 9.56 -14.74
C PHE A 129 -7.92 9.31 -13.64
N VAL A 130 -8.27 8.04 -13.44
CA VAL A 130 -9.07 7.55 -12.32
C VAL A 130 -8.36 6.40 -11.62
N GLY A 131 -8.62 6.20 -10.34
CA GLY A 131 -7.98 5.15 -9.57
C GLY A 131 -8.34 5.15 -8.09
N LEU A 132 -7.93 4.09 -7.39
CA LEU A 132 -7.97 3.96 -5.94
C LEU A 132 -6.60 4.31 -5.37
N GLN A 133 -6.59 5.08 -4.28
CA GLN A 133 -5.38 5.43 -3.53
C GLN A 133 -5.39 4.70 -2.19
N SER A 134 -4.40 3.84 -1.97
CA SER A 134 -4.03 3.23 -0.69
C SER A 134 -5.21 2.70 0.13
N ILE A 135 -6.10 1.91 -0.48
CA ILE A 135 -7.26 1.34 0.21
C ILE A 135 -6.82 0.09 0.97
N ALA A 136 -7.06 0.07 2.29
CA ALA A 136 -6.82 -1.10 3.12
C ALA A 136 -7.75 -2.25 2.71
N LEU A 137 -7.19 -3.45 2.57
CA LEU A 137 -7.94 -4.66 2.21
C LEU A 137 -8.44 -5.44 3.43
N PHE A 138 -7.85 -5.22 4.59
CA PHE A 138 -8.18 -5.87 5.85
C PHE A 138 -8.69 -4.85 6.87
N ASP A 139 -9.63 -5.28 7.72
CA ASP A 139 -10.01 -4.52 8.90
C ASP A 139 -8.87 -4.53 9.93
N GLY A 140 -8.62 -3.38 10.56
CA GLY A 140 -7.58 -3.20 11.59
C GLY A 140 -7.99 -3.58 13.00
#